data_AF-K2BFQ0-F1
#
_entry.id   AF-K2BFQ0-F1
#
_cell.length_a   1.000
_cell.length_b   1.000
_cell.length_c   1.000
_cell.angle_alpha   90.00
_cell.angle_beta   90.00
_cell.angle_gamma   90.00
#
_symmetry.space_group_name_H-M   'P 1'
#
loop_
_entity.id
_entity.type
_entity.pdbx_description
1 polymer ?
#
loop_
_entity_poly.entity_id
_entity_poly.type
_entity_poly.pdbx_seq_one_letter_code
_entity_poly.pdbx_strand_id
1 'polypeptide(L)'
;MNQEQQKSRLKELIARGKEQGYLTYAEVNDHLPADIADPEQIEDIISMINDMGIRVSEDAPEAEELLLVENEAAADEVSAEEVATVLAVDTEL
;
A
#
# COMPACT_ATOMS: atom_id res chain seq x y z
N MET A 1 -17.17 -10.87 22.41
CA MET A 1 -16.42 -9.70 21.90
C MET A 1 -17.25 -9.05 20.79
N ASN A 2 -17.29 -7.72 20.73
CA ASN A 2 -18.29 -6.97 19.95
C ASN A 2 -17.85 -6.87 18.47
N GLN A 3 -18.53 -7.53 17.54
CA GLN A 3 -18.21 -7.51 16.10
C GLN A 3 -18.11 -6.09 15.51
N GLU A 4 -18.82 -5.13 16.11
CA GLU A 4 -18.75 -3.72 15.70
C GLU A 4 -17.40 -3.06 15.99
N GLN A 5 -16.71 -3.46 17.06
CA GLN A 5 -15.38 -2.95 17.39
C GLN A 5 -14.34 -3.45 16.40
N GLN A 6 -14.47 -4.70 15.93
CA GLN A 6 -13.60 -5.26 14.88
C GLN A 6 -13.79 -4.51 13.55
N LYS A 7 -15.04 -4.21 13.17
CA LYS A 7 -15.33 -3.42 11.96
C LYS A 7 -14.77 -2.00 12.04
N SER A 8 -14.84 -1.34 13.19
CA SER A 8 -14.30 0.00 13.36
C SER A 8 -12.77 0.01 13.21
N ARG A 9 -12.07 -0.91 13.88
CA ARG A 9 -10.60 -1.02 13.80
C ARG A 9 -10.11 -1.34 12.40
N LEU A 10 -10.76 -2.27 11.71
CA LEU A 10 -10.42 -2.60 10.33
C LEU A 10 -10.62 -1.40 9.41
N LYS A 11 -11.69 -0.62 9.62
CA LYS A 11 -11.94 0.61 8.86
C LYS A 11 -10.88 1.67 9.11
N GLU A 12 -10.40 1.82 10.34
CA GLU A 12 -9.28 2.72 10.68
C GLU A 12 -7.97 2.27 10.03
N LEU A 13 -7.68 0.97 10.06
CA LEU A 13 -6.52 0.36 9.40
C LEU A 13 -6.55 0.63 7.90
N ILE A 14 -7.69 0.40 7.24
CA ILE A 14 -7.88 0.70 5.81
C ILE A 14 -7.70 2.18 5.52
N ALA A 15 -8.27 3.06 6.35
CA ALA A 15 -8.16 4.51 6.15
C ALA A 15 -6.71 4.97 6.19
N ARG A 16 -5.93 4.48 7.15
CA ARG A 16 -4.47 4.70 7.20
C ARG A 16 -3.81 4.14 5.96
N GLY A 17 -4.01 2.86 5.66
CA GLY A 17 -3.37 2.22 4.52
C GLY A 17 -3.64 2.92 3.18
N LYS A 18 -4.83 3.50 3.01
CA LYS A 18 -5.17 4.32 1.84
C LYS A 18 -4.47 5.68 1.80
N GLU A 19 -4.21 6.29 2.95
CA GLU A 19 -3.54 7.60 3.02
C GLU A 19 -2.05 7.49 2.68
N GLN A 20 -1.40 6.40 3.11
CA GLN A 20 0.03 6.11 2.85
C GLN A 20 0.25 5.24 1.60
N GLY A 21 -0.79 4.59 1.06
CA GLY A 21 -0.72 3.67 -0.07
C GLY A 21 -0.23 2.25 0.30
N TYR A 22 0.19 2.04 1.55
CA TYR A 22 0.65 0.75 2.05
C TYR A 22 0.33 0.55 3.53
N LEU A 23 0.43 -0.69 4.00
CA LEU A 23 0.42 -1.08 5.42
C LEU A 23 1.54 -2.07 5.70
N THR A 24 2.05 -2.04 6.92
CA THR A 24 3.01 -3.05 7.38
C THR A 24 2.31 -4.21 8.09
N TYR A 25 2.91 -5.39 8.06
CA TYR A 25 2.42 -6.55 8.80
C TYR A 25 2.26 -6.25 10.31
N ALA A 26 3.16 -5.42 10.85
CA ALA A 26 3.10 -4.97 12.23
C ALA A 26 1.87 -4.09 12.51
N GLU A 27 1.54 -3.15 11.62
CA GLU A 27 0.35 -2.29 11.75
C GLU A 27 -0.95 -3.09 11.66
N VAL A 28 -1.00 -4.08 10.77
CA VAL A 28 -2.13 -5.01 10.68
C VAL A 28 -2.27 -5.77 11.99
N ASN A 29 -1.19 -6.37 12.49
CA ASN A 29 -1.19 -7.15 13.74
C ASN A 29 -1.58 -6.30 14.97
N ASP A 30 -1.10 -5.05 15.06
CA ASP A 30 -1.40 -4.14 16.19
C ASP A 30 -2.88 -3.72 16.23
N HIS A 31 -3.52 -3.58 15.07
CA HIS A 31 -4.95 -3.22 14.97
C HIS A 31 -5.90 -4.42 15.02
N LEU A 32 -5.36 -5.64 14.91
CA LEU A 32 -6.13 -6.86 15.07
C LEU A 32 -6.17 -7.29 16.54
N PRO A 33 -7.34 -7.71 17.06
CA PRO A 33 -7.43 -8.26 18.40
C PRO A 33 -6.66 -9.59 18.46
N ALA A 34 -6.13 -9.92 19.64
CA ALA A 34 -5.38 -11.16 19.89
C ALA A 34 -6.16 -12.47 19.59
N ASP A 35 -7.47 -12.39 19.36
CA ASP A 35 -8.32 -13.49 18.88
C ASP A 35 -8.02 -13.86 17.40
N ILE A 36 -7.45 -12.92 16.64
CA ILE A 36 -6.99 -13.06 15.25
C ILE A 36 -5.47 -13.15 15.25
N ALA A 37 -4.93 -14.08 16.04
CA ALA A 37 -3.50 -14.38 16.09
C ALA A 37 -3.10 -15.49 15.10
N ASP A 38 -4.08 -16.17 14.51
CA ASP A 38 -3.81 -17.24 13.55
C ASP A 38 -3.30 -16.64 12.24
N PRO A 39 -2.17 -17.14 11.71
CA PRO A 39 -1.59 -16.64 10.47
C PRO A 39 -2.56 -16.73 9.29
N GLU A 40 -3.39 -17.78 9.22
CA GLU A 40 -4.41 -17.95 8.18
C GLU A 40 -5.42 -16.78 8.18
N GLN A 41 -5.90 -16.37 9.36
CA GLN A 41 -6.84 -15.25 9.45
C GLN A 41 -6.18 -13.91 9.11
N ILE A 42 -4.89 -13.76 9.41
CA ILE A 42 -4.13 -12.56 9.04
C ILE A 42 -3.99 -12.49 7.52
N GLU A 43 -3.68 -13.61 6.85
CA GLU A 43 -3.61 -13.69 5.38
C GLU A 43 -4.95 -13.35 4.70
N ASP A 44 -6.08 -13.80 5.26
CA ASP A 44 -7.42 -13.43 4.78
C ASP A 44 -7.66 -11.91 4.84
N ILE A 45 -7.25 -11.27 5.94
CA ILE A 45 -7.38 -9.83 6.12
C ILE A 45 -6.45 -9.06 5.18
N ILE A 46 -5.22 -9.53 5.00
CA ILE A 46 -4.27 -8.95 4.05
C ILE A 46 -4.82 -9.04 2.63
N SER A 47 -5.42 -10.17 2.26
CA SER A 47 -6.06 -10.33 0.95
C SER A 47 -7.20 -9.33 0.77
N MET A 48 -8.07 -9.16 1.78
CA MET A 48 -9.12 -8.14 1.77
C MET A 48 -8.57 -6.71 1.62
N ILE A 49 -7.46 -6.38 2.28
CA ILE A 49 -6.82 -5.07 2.21
C ILE A 49 -6.21 -4.83 0.82
N ASN A 50 -5.58 -5.85 0.23
CA ASN A 50 -5.04 -5.78 -1.13
C ASN A 50 -6.14 -5.61 -2.19
N ASP A 51 -7.28 -6.29 -2.04
CA ASP A 51 -8.48 -6.10 -2.90
C ASP A 51 -8.99 -4.65 -2.87
N MET A 52 -8.75 -3.93 -1.78
CA MET A 52 -9.09 -2.51 -1.65
C MET A 52 -8.03 -1.55 -2.24
N GLY A 53 -6.94 -2.08 -2.79
CA GLY A 53 -5.86 -1.32 -3.41
C GLY A 53 -4.79 -0.83 -2.45
N ILE A 54 -4.68 -1.43 -1.25
CA ILE A 54 -3.63 -1.10 -0.27
C ILE A 54 -2.63 -2.24 -0.25
N ARG A 55 -1.34 -1.94 -0.50
CA ARG A 55 -0.30 -2.96 -0.48
C ARG A 55 0.13 -3.27 0.96
N VAL A 56 0.25 -4.55 1.31
CA VAL A 56 0.82 -4.95 2.60
C VAL A 56 2.25 -5.44 2.43
N SER A 57 3.18 -4.87 3.18
CA SER A 57 4.61 -5.22 3.17
C SER A 57 5.07 -5.64 4.58
N GLU A 58 6.17 -6.38 4.67
CA GLU A 58 6.76 -6.73 5.97
C GLU A 58 7.38 -5.50 6.66
N ASP A 59 8.00 -4.62 5.88
CA ASP A 59 8.62 -3.37 6.31
C ASP A 59 8.08 -2.20 5.48
N ALA A 60 8.22 -0.97 6.02
CA ALA A 60 7.80 0.22 5.30
C ALA A 60 8.68 0.41 4.06
N PRO A 61 8.12 0.44 2.84
CA PRO A 61 8.91 0.75 1.65
C PRO A 61 9.46 2.18 1.77
N GLU A 62 10.71 2.40 1.38
CA GLU A 62 11.26 3.75 1.28
C GLU A 62 10.39 4.56 0.32
N ALA A 63 9.98 5.76 0.75
CA ALA A 63 9.01 6.59 0.03
C ALA A 63 9.43 6.94 -1.41
N GLU A 64 10.71 6.80 -1.75
CA GLU A 64 11.24 6.94 -3.12
C GLU A 64 10.78 5.81 -4.06
N GLU A 65 10.50 4.61 -3.57
CA GLU A 65 10.07 3.47 -4.41
C GLU A 65 8.56 3.54 -4.74
N LEU A 66 7.75 4.18 -3.88
CA LEU A 66 6.32 4.38 -4.12
C LEU A 66 6.04 5.34 -5.29
N LEU A 67 6.91 6.34 -5.51
CA LEU A 67 6.80 7.28 -6.63
C LEU A 67 7.04 6.62 -8.00
N LEU A 68 7.83 5.54 -8.05
CA LEU A 68 8.07 4.78 -9.29
C LEU A 68 6.88 3.88 -9.66
N VAL A 69 6.25 3.26 -8.66
CA VAL A 69 5.09 2.36 -8.88
C VAL A 69 3.82 3.13 -9.27
N GLU A 70 3.61 4.33 -8.71
CA GLU A 70 2.48 5.18 -9.12
C GLU A 70 2.63 5.69 -10.56
N ASN A 71 3.86 5.81 -11.06
CA ASN A 71 4.14 6.14 -12.45
C ASN A 71 3.93 4.94 -13.40
N GLU A 72 4.08 3.69 -12.94
CA GLU A 72 3.79 2.49 -13.75
C GLU A 72 2.29 2.19 -13.86
N ALA A 73 1.50 2.48 -12.82
CA ALA A 73 0.03 2.34 -12.89
C ALA A 73 -0.65 3.45 -13.70
N ALA A 74 -0.01 4.62 -13.86
CA ALA A 74 -0.45 5.69 -14.74
C ALA A 74 0.11 5.59 -16.19
N ALA A 75 1.04 4.66 -16.44
CA ALA A 75 1.66 4.49 -17.76
C ALA A 75 0.85 3.60 -18.72
N ASP A 76 -0.20 2.91 -18.27
CA ASP A 76 -1.04 2.06 -19.15
C ASP A 76 -2.08 2.87 -19.97
N GLU A 77 -2.07 4.20 -19.90
CA GLU A 77 -2.91 5.07 -20.75
C GLU A 77 -2.17 6.22 -21.46
N VAL A 78 -0.83 6.27 -21.45
CA VAL A 78 -0.08 7.24 -22.28
C VAL A 78 0.58 6.53 -23.45
N SER A 79 -0.19 6.55 -24.55
CA SER A 79 0.24 6.42 -25.94
C SER A 79 1.73 6.70 -26.13
N ALA A 80 2.41 5.72 -26.76
CA ALA A 80 3.77 5.83 -27.26
C ALA A 80 4.01 7.21 -27.90
N GLU A 81 4.98 7.99 -27.41
CA GLU A 81 5.91 8.81 -28.22
C GLU A 81 6.81 9.81 -27.44
N GLU A 82 6.69 10.02 -26.12
CA GLU A 82 7.37 11.18 -25.47
C GLU A 82 8.37 10.85 -24.33
N VAL A 83 9.23 9.84 -24.48
CA VAL A 83 10.34 9.55 -23.51
C VAL A 83 11.70 10.13 -23.90
N ALA A 84 11.74 11.11 -24.80
CA ALA A 84 12.98 11.69 -25.34
C ALA A 84 13.17 13.17 -24.94
N THR A 85 12.99 13.57 -23.67
CA THR A 85 13.29 14.97 -23.28
C THR A 85 14.06 15.17 -21.97
N VAL A 86 14.21 14.15 -21.11
CA VAL A 86 14.78 14.36 -19.75
C VAL A 86 16.31 14.16 -19.67
N LEU A 87 16.97 13.71 -20.74
CA LEU A 87 18.43 13.41 -20.74
C LEU A 87 19.33 14.53 -21.30
N ALA A 88 18.82 15.76 -21.52
CA ALA A 88 19.58 16.84 -22.17
C ALA A 88 19.84 18.10 -21.30
N VAL A 89 19.62 18.04 -19.99
CA VAL A 89 19.93 19.16 -19.09
C VAL A 89 20.90 18.70 -18.01
N ASP A 90 22.14 18.38 -18.39
CA ASP A 90 23.30 18.74 -17.57
C ASP A 90 24.59 18.58 -18.38
N THR A 91 25.55 19.46 -18.15
CA THR A 91 26.91 19.51 -18.72
C THR A 91 27.17 20.41 -19.95
N GLU A 92 26.75 21.69 -19.86
CA GLU A 92 27.57 22.80 -20.37
C GLU A 92 28.11 23.61 -19.19
N LEU A 93 29.31 23.26 -18.68
CA LEU A 93 30.27 24.21 -18.10
C LEU A 93 31.69 23.60 -18.01
#